data_AF-A0A7K5MIR6-F1
#
_entry.id   AF-A0A7K5MIR6-F1
#
_cell.length_a   1.000
_cell.length_b   1.000
_cell.length_c   1.000
_cell.angle_alpha   90.00
_cell.angle_beta   90.00
_cell.angle_gamma   90.00
#
_symmetry.space_group_name_H-M   'P 1'
#
loop_
_entity.id
_entity.type
_entity.pdbx_description
1 polymer ?
#
loop_
_entity_poly.entity_id
_entity_poly.type
_entity_poly.pdbx_seq_one_letter_code
_entity_poly.pdbx_strand_id
1 'polypeptide(L)'
;QGLKPLAPSDYPHLIFGTSKPAPGLPAADPFLGKNKVPDLQKVFQRSDGLPVHLKLGYPDKLLYRTTMALTIGGTIYCLVALFIASQPKKQ
;
A
#
# COMPACT_ATOMS: atom_id res chain seq x y z
N GLN A 1 -28.21 -39.21 19.17
CA GLN A 1 -28.82 -38.84 17.87
C GLN A 1 -28.35 -37.43 17.54
N GLY A 2 -27.40 -37.28 16.62
CA GLY A 2 -26.65 -36.04 16.39
C GLY A 2 -27.39 -35.05 15.50
N LEU A 3 -27.24 -33.75 15.78
CA LEU A 3 -27.62 -32.68 14.86
C LEU A 3 -26.56 -32.59 13.74
N LYS A 4 -26.99 -32.75 12.49
CA LYS A 4 -26.18 -32.49 11.30
C LYS A 4 -25.99 -30.97 11.14
N PRO A 5 -24.76 -30.46 11.01
CA PRO A 5 -24.52 -29.11 10.50
C PRO A 5 -24.77 -29.13 8.99
N LEU A 6 -25.83 -28.47 8.53
CA LEU A 6 -26.13 -28.31 7.11
C LEU A 6 -26.10 -26.82 6.76
N ALA A 7 -24.90 -26.30 6.52
CA ALA A 7 -24.70 -25.11 5.71
C ALA A 7 -23.29 -25.18 5.12
N PRO A 8 -23.13 -25.26 3.79
CA PRO A 8 -21.83 -25.09 3.17
C PRO A 8 -21.36 -23.67 3.51
N SER A 9 -20.14 -23.55 4.01
CA SER A 9 -19.45 -22.27 4.13
C SER A 9 -19.14 -21.77 2.71
N ASP A 10 -20.14 -21.22 2.04
CA ASP A 10 -19.99 -20.56 0.75
C ASP A 10 -19.40 -19.17 1.06
N TYR A 11 -18.07 -19.10 1.05
CA TYR A 11 -17.37 -17.81 1.09
C TYR A 11 -17.77 -17.05 -0.19
N PRO A 12 -18.18 -15.78 -0.11
CA PRO A 12 -18.59 -15.05 -1.30
C PRO A 12 -17.46 -15.08 -2.34
N HIS A 13 -17.84 -15.44 -3.57
CA HIS A 13 -16.93 -15.57 -4.70
C HIS A 13 -16.12 -14.28 -4.86
N LEU A 14 -14.80 -14.38 -4.78
CA LEU A 14 -13.89 -13.24 -4.96
C LEU A 14 -14.05 -12.72 -6.40
N ILE A 15 -14.77 -11.60 -6.54
CA ILE A 15 -15.17 -11.00 -7.83
C ILE A 15 -13.95 -10.48 -8.63
N PHE A 16 -12.82 -10.24 -7.96
CA PHE A 16 -11.60 -9.72 -8.59
C PHE A 16 -10.70 -10.86 -9.12
N GLY A 17 -11.04 -11.41 -10.29
CA GLY A 17 -10.03 -11.96 -11.19
C GLY A 17 -10.09 -13.45 -11.53
N THR A 18 -11.11 -14.21 -11.11
CA THR A 18 -11.36 -15.53 -11.71
C THR A 18 -12.45 -15.42 -12.77
N SER A 19 -12.18 -14.73 -13.87
CA SER A 19 -12.89 -15.09 -15.10
C SER A 19 -12.44 -16.50 -15.45
N LYS A 20 -13.20 -17.52 -15.03
CA LYS A 20 -13.12 -18.82 -15.71
C LYS A 20 -13.27 -18.51 -17.20
N PRO A 21 -12.30 -18.87 -18.07
CA PRO A 21 -12.48 -18.66 -19.49
C PRO A 21 -13.78 -19.36 -19.89
N ALA A 22 -14.64 -18.68 -20.63
CA ALA A 22 -15.79 -19.33 -21.23
C ALA A 22 -15.28 -20.51 -22.10
N PRO A 23 -15.93 -21.68 -22.07
CA PRO A 23 -15.49 -22.83 -22.87
C PRO A 23 -15.38 -22.42 -24.34
N GLY A 24 -14.15 -22.40 -24.88
CA GLY A 24 -13.89 -22.09 -26.28
C GLY A 24 -13.09 -20.82 -26.58
N LEU A 25 -12.70 -20.01 -25.58
CA LEU A 25 -11.71 -18.93 -25.80
C LEU A 25 -10.28 -19.42 -25.47
N PRO A 26 -9.27 -19.08 -26.28
CA PRO A 26 -7.88 -19.35 -25.95
C PRO A 26 -7.55 -18.69 -24.60
N ALA A 27 -6.76 -19.39 -23.78
CA ALA A 27 -6.33 -18.89 -22.48
C ALA A 27 -5.81 -17.46 -22.65
N ALA A 28 -6.45 -16.50 -21.97
CA ALA A 28 -6.14 -15.09 -22.05
C ALA A 28 -4.62 -14.89 -22.08
N ASP A 29 -4.16 -14.16 -23.10
CA ASP A 29 -2.74 -14.01 -23.39
C ASP A 29 -1.92 -13.59 -22.14
N PRO A 30 -0.65 -13.99 -22.03
CA PRO A 30 0.20 -13.73 -20.87
C PRO A 30 0.60 -12.25 -20.67
N PHE A 31 -0.01 -11.31 -21.40
CA PHE A 31 0.30 -9.87 -21.34
C PHE A 31 -0.02 -9.22 -19.99
N LEU A 32 -0.80 -9.88 -19.14
CA LEU A 32 -1.16 -9.40 -17.82
C LEU A 32 -0.36 -10.20 -16.79
N GLY A 33 0.71 -9.59 -16.26
CA GLY A 33 1.61 -10.23 -15.30
C GLY A 33 0.88 -10.92 -14.14
N LYS A 34 1.50 -11.96 -13.56
CA LYS A 34 0.90 -12.80 -12.50
C LYS A 34 0.23 -11.96 -11.42
N ASN A 35 -1.05 -12.25 -11.14
CA ASN A 35 -1.83 -11.55 -10.11
C ASN A 35 -1.15 -11.67 -8.74
N LYS A 36 -0.81 -10.51 -8.14
CA LYS A 36 -0.20 -10.37 -6.81
C LYS A 36 -1.18 -9.88 -5.73
N VAL A 37 -2.43 -9.59 -6.08
CA VAL A 37 -3.44 -9.07 -5.14
C VAL A 37 -3.61 -9.99 -3.92
N PRO A 38 -3.72 -11.32 -4.05
CA PRO A 38 -3.87 -12.20 -2.88
C PRO A 38 -2.66 -12.15 -1.93
N ASP A 39 -1.45 -11.96 -2.48
CA ASP A 39 -0.23 -11.88 -1.68
C ASP A 39 -0.16 -10.55 -0.94
N LEU A 40 -0.50 -9.44 -1.61
CA LEU A 40 -0.56 -8.12 -0.98
C LEU A 40 -1.68 -8.04 0.08
N GLN A 41 -2.85 -8.64 -0.17
CA GLN A 41 -3.92 -8.71 0.82
C GLN A 41 -3.45 -9.38 2.12
N LYS A 42 -2.70 -10.49 2.03
CA LYS A 42 -2.12 -11.15 3.22
C LYS A 42 -1.16 -10.22 3.98
N VAL A 43 -0.36 -9.42 3.29
CA VAL A 43 0.58 -8.48 3.92
C VAL A 43 -0.18 -7.36 4.65
N PHE A 44 -1.14 -6.73 3.98
CA PHE A 44 -1.84 -5.56 4.52
C PHE A 44 -2.94 -5.90 5.54
N GLN A 45 -3.51 -7.11 5.48
CA GLN A 45 -4.57 -7.56 6.41
C GLN A 45 -4.03 -8.32 7.63
N ARG A 46 -2.71 -8.55 7.73
CA ARG A 46 -2.10 -9.18 8.91
C ARG A 46 -2.36 -8.33 10.17
N SER A 47 -2.60 -8.99 11.31
CA SER A 47 -2.98 -8.36 12.59
C SER A 47 -1.79 -8.00 13.49
N ASP A 48 -0.76 -7.41 12.91
CA ASP A 48 0.52 -7.06 13.55
C ASP A 48 0.54 -5.67 14.21
N GLY A 49 -0.58 -4.94 14.20
CA GLY A 49 -0.71 -3.64 14.85
C GLY A 49 0.06 -2.49 14.21
N LEU A 50 0.79 -2.73 13.11
CA LEU A 50 1.47 -1.67 12.36
C LEU A 50 0.46 -0.79 11.61
N PRO A 51 0.67 0.54 11.58
CA PRO A 51 -0.15 1.43 10.79
C PRO A 51 0.07 1.20 9.29
N VAL A 52 -0.93 1.54 8.47
CA VAL A 52 -0.93 1.25 7.02
C VAL A 52 0.28 1.84 6.27
N HIS A 53 0.79 3.00 6.69
CA HIS A 53 1.94 3.67 6.06
C HIS A 53 3.31 3.07 6.42
N LEU A 54 3.37 2.05 7.29
CA LEU A 54 4.59 1.30 7.63
C LEU A 54 4.43 -0.22 7.37
N LYS A 55 3.33 -0.60 6.73
CA LYS A 55 2.87 -2.00 6.66
C LYS A 55 3.74 -2.89 5.79
N LEU A 56 4.45 -2.30 4.83
CA LEU A 56 5.42 -2.98 3.97
C LEU A 56 6.81 -3.13 4.63
N GLY A 57 7.00 -2.57 5.83
CA GLY A 57 8.17 -2.78 6.66
C GLY A 57 9.32 -1.82 6.36
N TYR A 58 10.49 -2.35 5.98
CA TYR A 58 11.71 -1.57 5.77
C TYR A 58 11.63 -0.45 4.73
N PRO A 59 11.08 -0.67 3.50
CA PRO A 59 11.01 0.39 2.51
C PRO A 59 10.18 1.58 3.01
N ASP A 60 9.04 1.31 3.65
CA ASP A 60 8.17 2.34 4.21
C ASP A 60 8.86 3.14 5.31
N LYS A 61 9.56 2.46 6.22
CA LYS A 61 10.29 3.11 7.32
C LYS A 61 11.43 4.00 6.81
N LEU A 62 12.17 3.53 5.80
CA LEU A 62 13.25 4.31 5.22
C LEU A 62 12.69 5.54 4.53
N LEU A 63 11.65 5.37 3.70
CA LEU A 63 11.01 6.47 3.00
C LEU A 63 10.43 7.50 3.96
N TYR A 64 9.73 7.06 5.01
CA TYR A 64 9.19 7.95 6.03
C TYR A 64 10.29 8.79 6.69
N ARG A 65 11.39 8.15 7.11
CA ARG A 65 12.52 8.83 7.76
C ARG A 65 13.18 9.85 6.84
N THR A 66 13.42 9.52 5.57
CA THR A 66 14.05 10.45 4.63
C THR A 66 13.12 11.62 4.30
N THR A 67 11.82 11.38 4.10
CA THR A 67 10.84 12.45 3.88
C THR A 67 10.72 13.37 5.09
N MET A 68 10.68 12.83 6.32
CA MET A 68 10.69 13.65 7.53
C MET A 68 11.97 14.47 7.66
N ALA A 69 13.15 13.86 7.42
CA ALA A 69 14.41 14.58 7.46
C ALA A 69 14.46 15.73 6.43
N LEU A 70 14.01 15.47 5.20
CA LEU A 70 13.97 16.49 4.14
C LEU A 70 12.98 17.61 4.47
N THR A 71 11.79 17.30 4.99
CA THR A 71 10.77 18.31 5.33
C THR A 71 11.21 19.19 6.51
N ILE A 72 11.81 18.61 7.55
CA ILE A 72 12.37 19.36 8.67
C ILE A 72 13.53 20.23 8.17
N GLY A 73 14.47 19.66 7.42
CA GLY A 73 15.60 20.39 6.85
C GLY A 73 15.16 21.53 5.94
N GLY A 74 14.19 21.29 5.05
CA GLY A 74 13.60 22.29 4.16
C GLY A 74 12.90 23.41 4.94
N THR A 75 12.19 23.08 6.02
CA THR A 75 11.54 24.09 6.87
C THR A 75 12.58 24.99 7.53
N ILE A 76 13.64 24.42 8.10
CA ILE A 76 14.74 25.19 8.69
C ILE A 76 15.40 26.09 7.63
N TYR A 77 15.66 25.55 6.44
CA TYR A 77 16.22 26.31 5.33
C TYR A 77 15.33 27.50 4.95
N CYS A 78 14.02 27.29 4.82
CA CYS A 78 13.06 28.36 4.55
C CYS A 78 13.10 29.44 5.62
N LEU A 79 13.17 29.07 6.91
CA LEU A 79 13.26 30.04 8.01
C LEU A 79 14.55 30.87 7.95
N VAL A 80 15.69 30.24 7.67
CA VAL A 80 16.98 30.94 7.51
C VAL A 80 16.93 31.88 6.30
N ALA A 81 16.42 31.41 5.17
CA ALA A 81 16.28 32.21 3.96
C ALA A 81 15.36 33.41 4.18
N LEU A 82 14.22 33.21 4.86
CA LEU A 82 13.30 34.28 5.24
C LEU A 82 13.94 35.28 6.19
N PHE A 83 14.70 34.80 7.19
CA PHE A 83 15.42 35.68 8.11
C PHE A 83 16.41 36.58 7.37
N ILE A 84 17.25 36.00 6.49
CA ILE A 84 18.20 36.76 5.67
C ILE A 84 17.48 37.75 4.76
N ALA A 85 16.39 37.31 4.11
CA ALA A 85 15.60 38.15 3.21
C ALA A 85 14.90 39.31 3.93
N SER A 86 14.56 39.14 5.22
CA SER A 86 13.94 40.17 6.04
C SER A 86 14.89 41.29 6.48
N GLN A 87 16.21 41.09 6.36
CA GLN A 87 17.18 42.12 6.73
C GLN A 87 17.29 43.20 5.63
N PRO A 88 17.31 44.49 6.01
CA PRO A 88 17.47 45.56 5.04
C PRO A 88 18.85 45.47 4.39
N LYS A 89 18.87 45.40 3.06
CA LYS A 89 20.12 45.50 2.30
C LYS A 89 20.51 46.97 2.24
N LYS A 90 21.72 47.31 2.71
CA LYS A 90 22.28 48.64 2.46
C LYS A 90 22.48 48.79 0.95
N GLN A 91 21.98 49.90 0.40
CA GLN A 91 22.32 50.35 -0.95
C GLN A 91 23.75 50.86 -0.99
#